data_AF-A0A257ZM60-F1
#
_entry.id   AF-A0A257ZM60-F1
#
_cell.length_a   1.000
_cell.length_b   1.000
_cell.length_c   1.000
_cell.angle_alpha   90.00
_cell.angle_beta   90.00
_cell.angle_gamma   90.00
#
_symmetry.space_group_name_H-M   'P 1'
#
loop_
_entity.id
_entity.type
_entity.pdbx_description
1 polymer ?
#
loop_
_entity_poly.entity_id
_entity_poly.type
_entity_poly.pdbx_seq_one_letter_code
_entity_poly.pdbx_strand_id
1 'polypeptide(L)' 'MASFPTSFDKEALLACARGELFGPGNAQLPAPPMLMMDRITDISEDRGEHG' A
#
# COMPACT_ATOMS: atom_id res chain seq x y z
N MET A 1 -12.88 -0.54 -11.51
CA MET A 1 -11.97 -0.40 -10.35
C MET A 1 -10.59 -0.05 -10.89
N ALA A 2 -9.89 0.88 -10.24
CA ALA A 2 -8.49 1.13 -10.61
C ALA A 2 -7.69 -0.16 -10.39
N SER A 3 -6.97 -0.62 -11.42
CA SER A 3 -6.07 -1.77 -11.28
C SER A 3 -4.82 -1.27 -10.58
N PHE A 4 -4.67 -1.58 -9.29
CA PHE A 4 -3.46 -1.30 -8.54
C PHE A 4 -2.45 -2.45 -8.70
N PRO A 5 -1.14 -2.18 -8.55
CA PRO A 5 -0.14 -3.22 -8.44
C PRO A 5 -0.46 -4.19 -7.30
N THR A 6 -0.11 -5.46 -7.47
CA THR A 6 -0.22 -6.48 -6.41
C THR A 6 1.05 -6.57 -5.55
N SER A 7 2.04 -5.72 -5.80
CA SER A 7 3.24 -5.57 -4.97
C SER A 7 3.70 -4.12 -4.95
N PHE A 8 4.33 -3.71 -3.85
CA PHE A 8 4.77 -2.35 -3.59
C PHE A 8 6.16 -2.36 -2.97
N ASP A 9 7.07 -1.59 -3.53
CA ASP A 9 8.38 -1.35 -2.94
C ASP A 9 8.33 -0.19 -1.92
N LYS A 10 9.47 0.09 -1.30
CA LYS A 10 9.60 1.12 -0.26
C LYS A 10 9.17 2.50 -0.74
N GLU A 11 9.54 2.87 -1.96
CA GLU A 11 9.20 4.19 -2.52
C GLU A 11 7.70 4.32 -2.74
N ALA A 12 7.04 3.25 -3.19
CA ALA A 12 5.59 3.24 -3.34
C ALA A 12 4.87 3.32 -1.98
N LEU A 13 5.39 2.68 -0.92
CA LEU A 13 4.86 2.83 0.43
C LEU A 13 5.04 4.26 0.97
N LEU A 14 6.17 4.90 0.69
CA LEU A 14 6.39 6.31 1.03
C LEU A 14 5.46 7.24 0.25
N ALA A 15 5.21 6.98 -1.04
CA ALA A 15 4.22 7.71 -1.83
C ALA A 15 2.80 7.56 -1.27
N CYS A 16 2.45 6.36 -0.78
CA CYS A 16 1.20 6.13 -0.07
C CYS A 16 1.12 6.95 1.23
N ALA A 17 2.20 7.00 2.02
CA ALA A 17 2.25 7.81 3.24
C ALA A 17 2.15 9.32 2.96
N ARG A 18 2.59 9.80 1.79
CA ARG A 18 2.40 11.19 1.33
C ARG A 18 1.02 11.47 0.74
N GLY A 19 0.16 10.45 0.59
CA GLY A 19 -1.16 10.59 -0.03
C GLY A 19 -1.15 10.68 -1.55
N GLU A 20 -0.03 10.36 -2.20
CA GLU A 20 0.14 10.46 -3.65
C GLU A 20 -0.40 9.23 -4.39
N LEU A 21 -0.46 8.08 -3.71
CA LEU A 21 -0.78 6.81 -4.35
C LEU A 21 -2.28 6.62 -4.62
N PHE A 22 -3.11 6.88 -3.61
CA PHE A 22 -4.56 6.68 -3.69
C PHE A 22 -5.34 7.98 -3.92
N GLY A 23 -4.68 9.13 -3.87
CA GLY A 23 -5.30 10.44 -4.02
C GLY A 23 -5.81 11.04 -2.70
N PRO A 24 -6.20 12.32 -2.72
CA PRO A 24 -6.55 13.07 -1.52
C PRO A 24 -7.82 12.53 -0.85
N GLY A 25 -7.79 12.38 0.47
CA GLY A 25 -8.92 11.88 1.27
C GLY A 25 -9.07 10.36 1.28
N ASN A 26 -8.25 9.62 0.53
CA ASN A 26 -8.22 8.16 0.56
C ASN A 26 -7.23 7.63 1.60
N ALA A 27 -7.16 6.30 1.75
CA ALA A 27 -6.28 5.65 2.71
C ALA A 27 -4.81 6.08 2.53
N GLN A 28 -4.11 6.23 3.64
CA GLN A 28 -2.69 6.59 3.71
C GLN A 28 -1.99 5.68 4.70
N LEU A 29 -0.74 5.33 4.40
CA LEU A 29 0.12 4.66 5.36
C LEU A 29 0.69 5.67 6.37
N PRO A 30 1.05 5.23 7.58
CA PRO A 30 1.84 6.04 8.49
C PRO A 30 3.18 6.43 7.86
N ALA A 31 3.64 7.65 8.13
CA ALA A 31 5.00 8.07 7.78
C ALA A 31 6.03 7.54 8.82
N PRO A 32 7.34 7.46 8.47
CA PRO A 32 8.39 7.21 9.45
C PRO A 32 8.35 8.18 10.65
N PRO A 33 8.64 7.73 11.88
CA PRO A 33 9.16 6.41 12.26
C PRO A 33 8.08 5.32 12.42
N MET A 34 6.82 5.61 12.12
CA MET A 34 5.70 4.69 12.32
C MET A 34 5.43 3.76 11.11
N LEU A 35 6.14 3.95 9.99
CA LEU A 35 6.09 3.03 8.87
C LEU A 35 6.88 1.76 9.21
N MET A 36 6.16 0.67 9.47
CA MET A 36 6.75 -0.58 9.99
C MET A 36 7.06 -1.65 8.93
N MET A 37 7.05 -1.29 7.64
CA MET A 37 7.33 -2.23 6.55
C MET A 37 8.07 -1.55 5.41
N ASP A 38 8.95 -2.31 4.75
CA ASP A 38 9.75 -1.81 3.62
C ASP A 38 9.19 -2.24 2.26
N ARG A 39 8.31 -3.23 2.20
CA ARG A 39 7.66 -3.69 0.95
C ARG A 39 6.42 -4.53 1.23
N ILE A 40 5.51 -4.56 0.26
CA ILE A 40 4.43 -5.54 0.15
C ILE A 40 4.73 -6.42 -1.06
N THR A 41 4.92 -7.72 -0.85
CA THR A 41 5.34 -8.64 -1.93
C THR A 41 4.20 -9.25 -2.71
N ASP A 42 3.00 -9.32 -2.13
CA ASP A 42 1.80 -9.89 -2.73
C ASP A 42 0.56 -9.27 -2.08
N ILE A 43 -0.43 -8.90 -2.90
CA ILE A 43 -1.79 -8.50 -2.53
C ILE A 43 -2.71 -9.24 -3.49
N SER A 44 -3.71 -9.92 -2.95
CA SER A 44 -4.73 -10.62 -3.73
C SER A 44 -6.08 -10.45 -3.05
N GLU A 45 -7.13 -10.46 -3.86
CA GLU A 45 -8.53 -10.29 -3.43
C GLU A 45 -9.20 -11.60 -2.99
N ASP A 46 -8.61 -12.74 -3.35
CA ASP A 46 -9.22 -14.07 -3.32
C ASP A 46 -8.35 -15.12 -2.60
N ARG A 47 -7.16 -14.74 -2.11
CA ARG A 47 -6.28 -15.61 -1.32
C ARG A 47 -6.45 -15.35 0.18
N GLY A 48 -5.99 -16.32 0.98
CA GLY A 48 -6.06 -16.29 2.43
C GLY A 48 -6.91 -17.42 2.97
N GLU A 49 -7.12 -17.45 4.27
CA GLU A 49 -7.87 -18.53 4.94
C GLU A 49 -9.35 -18.58 4.52
N HIS A 50 -9.90 -17.46 4.02
CA HIS A 50 -11.34 -17.33 3.78
C HIS A 50 -11.73 -16.96 2.35
N GLY A 51 -10.74 -16.71 1.47
CA GLY A 51 -10.97 -16.05 0.18
C GLY A 51 -11.60 -14.68 0.35
#